data_AF-A0ABD6FNJ1-F1
#
_entry.id   AF-A0ABD6FNJ1-F1
#
_cell.length_a   1.000
_cell.length_b   1.000
_cell.length_c   1.000
_cell.angle_alpha   90.00
_cell.angle_beta   90.00
_cell.angle_gamma   90.00
#
_symmetry.space_group_name_H-M   'P 1'
#
loop_
_entity.id
_entity.type
_entity.pdbx_description
1 polymer ?
#
loop_
_entity_poly.entity_id
_entity_poly.type
_entity_poly.pdbx_seq_one_letter_code
_entity_poly.pdbx_strand_id
1 'polypeptide(L)'
;MYELIDGPISELGSAYTPYIDKRYANPAVRAPEKIMAIFGKAVARWLEHHLEPHDSPIVLAFDSVLTRKQQEAFRAEVKPVLKSLGRGFNLTFQPVKEEACGQVADYVAWAWSRRHEREDERALEQFTRLPQNVFNLFRNGRKRYY
;
A
#
# COMPACT_ATOMS: atom_id res chain seq x y z
N MET A 1 12.77 -9.78 -20.42
CA MET A 1 12.43 -8.68 -21.35
C MET A 1 11.10 -8.16 -20.86
N TYR A 2 11.10 -7.08 -20.08
CA TYR A 2 9.86 -6.46 -19.62
C TYR A 2 9.47 -5.46 -20.71
N GLU A 3 8.35 -5.72 -21.38
CA GLU A 3 7.76 -4.74 -22.29
C GLU A 3 7.38 -3.52 -21.46
N LEU A 4 7.98 -2.38 -21.83
CA LEU A 4 7.53 -1.08 -21.37
C LEU A 4 6.08 -0.92 -21.84
N ILE A 5 5.16 -0.84 -20.88
CA ILE A 5 3.74 -0.63 -21.13
C ILE A 5 3.60 0.72 -21.84
N ASP A 6 3.45 0.68 -23.16
CA ASP A 6 3.18 1.83 -24.03
C ASP A 6 1.67 2.16 -24.01
N GLY A 7 1.16 2.46 -22.81
CA GLY A 7 -0.17 3.03 -22.61
C GLY A 7 -0.10 4.55 -22.34
N PRO A 8 -1.15 5.33 -22.66
CA PRO A 8 -1.24 6.72 -22.24
C PRO A 8 -1.12 6.83 -20.70
N ILE A 9 -0.50 7.90 -20.20
CA ILE A 9 -0.24 8.13 -18.76
C ILE A 9 -1.52 8.01 -17.91
N SER A 10 -2.69 8.27 -18.50
CA SER A 10 -4.01 8.10 -17.88
C SER A 10 -4.39 6.65 -17.54
N GLU A 11 -3.74 5.64 -18.11
CA GLU A 11 -3.98 4.22 -17.82
C GLU A 11 -3.04 3.63 -16.77
N LEU A 12 -1.94 4.32 -16.45
CA LEU A 12 -0.89 3.80 -15.56
C LEU A 12 -1.27 3.86 -14.06
N GLY A 13 -2.36 4.55 -13.71
CA GLY A 13 -2.76 4.73 -12.32
C GLY A 13 -1.73 5.53 -11.51
N SER A 14 -1.69 5.32 -10.19
CA SER A 14 -0.71 5.95 -9.30
C SER A 14 -0.34 4.99 -8.18
N ALA A 15 0.89 5.08 -7.68
CA ALA A 15 1.33 4.28 -6.54
C ALA A 15 1.34 5.14 -5.27
N TYR A 16 0.59 4.71 -4.26
CA TYR A 16 0.72 5.21 -2.89
C TYR A 16 1.49 4.18 -2.05
N THR A 17 2.66 4.57 -1.56
CA THR A 17 3.60 3.70 -0.85
C THR A 17 3.78 4.18 0.59
N PRO A 18 2.89 3.82 1.51
CA PRO A 18 3.15 4.00 2.92
C PRO A 18 4.30 3.07 3.35
N TYR A 19 5.17 3.53 4.23
CA TYR A 19 6.22 2.71 4.84
C TYR A 19 6.43 3.06 6.31
N ILE A 20 7.10 2.16 7.02
CA ILE A 20 7.55 2.38 8.40
C ILE A 20 9.05 2.16 8.50
N ASP A 21 9.72 3.01 9.26
CA ASP A 21 11.04 2.69 9.79
C ASP A 21 10.86 1.99 11.15
N LYS A 22 11.23 0.71 11.22
CA LYS A 22 11.06 -0.14 12.40
C LYS A 22 11.78 0.42 13.64
N ARG A 23 12.83 1.21 13.46
CA ARG A 23 13.54 1.87 14.56
C ARG A 23 12.67 2.89 15.30
N TYR A 24 11.63 3.42 14.66
CA TYR A 24 10.67 4.34 15.28
C TYR A 24 9.36 3.65 15.69
N ALA A 25 9.22 2.34 15.42
CA ALA A 25 8.07 1.56 15.85
C ALA A 25 8.18 1.25 17.36
N ASN A 26 7.28 1.84 18.15
CA ASN A 26 7.15 1.52 19.57
C ASN A 26 6.96 -0.01 19.74
N PRO A 27 7.66 -0.68 20.68
CA PRO A 27 7.52 -2.12 20.92
C PRO A 27 6.07 -2.59 21.06
N ALA A 28 5.20 -1.76 21.66
CA ALA A 28 3.78 -2.06 21.81
C ALA A 28 3.03 -2.21 20.47
N VAL A 29 3.54 -1.69 19.35
CA VAL A 29 2.92 -1.76 18.02
C VAL A 29 3.68 -2.64 17.03
N ARG A 30 4.79 -3.27 17.42
CA ARG A 30 5.63 -4.08 16.52
C ARG A 30 5.00 -5.42 16.09
N ALA A 31 3.97 -5.88 16.82
CA ALA A 31 3.26 -7.10 16.46
C ALA A 31 2.69 -6.99 15.03
N PRO A 32 2.83 -8.01 14.16
CA PRO A 32 2.49 -7.88 12.75
C PRO A 32 1.05 -7.42 12.48
N GLU A 33 0.08 -7.89 13.26
CA GLU A 33 -1.31 -7.48 13.18
C GLU A 33 -1.53 -6.00 13.53
N LYS A 34 -0.74 -5.44 14.46
CA LYS A 34 -0.82 -4.02 14.84
C LYS A 34 -0.23 -3.15 13.73
N ILE A 35 0.88 -3.60 13.13
CA ILE A 35 1.44 -2.95 11.95
C ILE A 35 0.42 -2.95 10.81
N MET A 36 -0.24 -4.07 10.55
CA MET A 36 -1.25 -4.16 9.49
C MET A 36 -2.48 -3.28 9.76
N ALA A 37 -2.89 -3.12 11.02
CA ALA A 37 -3.91 -2.14 11.38
C ALA A 37 -3.45 -0.70 11.07
N ILE A 38 -2.19 -0.35 11.36
CA ILE A 38 -1.64 0.98 11.02
C ILE A 38 -1.64 1.21 9.49
N PHE A 39 -1.23 0.21 8.72
CA PHE A 39 -1.30 0.28 7.25
C PHE A 39 -2.75 0.41 6.77
N GLY A 40 -3.67 -0.36 7.34
CA GLY A 40 -5.11 -0.25 7.06
C GLY A 40 -5.63 1.17 7.27
N LYS A 41 -5.31 1.80 8.41
CA LYS A 41 -5.66 3.20 8.68
C LYS A 41 -5.09 4.18 7.66
N ALA A 42 -3.85 3.95 7.23
CA ALA A 42 -3.21 4.81 6.24
C ALA A 42 -3.88 4.72 4.86
N VAL A 43 -4.21 3.50 4.42
CA VAL A 43 -4.95 3.26 3.19
C VAL A 43 -6.36 3.86 3.30
N ALA A 44 -7.05 3.63 4.42
CA ALA A 44 -8.38 4.17 4.65
C ALA A 44 -8.42 5.70 4.51
N ARG A 45 -7.49 6.41 5.17
CA ARG A 45 -7.35 7.87 5.02
C ARG A 45 -7.03 8.29 3.60
N TRP A 46 -6.17 7.54 2.91
CA TRP A 46 -5.85 7.84 1.52
C TRP A 46 -7.11 7.74 0.65
N LEU A 47 -7.91 6.68 0.82
CA LEU A 47 -9.18 6.48 0.10
C LEU A 47 -10.17 7.61 0.36
N GLU A 48 -10.32 8.08 1.60
CA GLU A 48 -11.21 9.20 1.96
C GLU A 48 -10.86 10.50 1.25
N HIS A 49 -9.58 10.75 0.98
CA HIS A 49 -9.10 12.00 0.42
C HIS A 49 -8.91 11.98 -1.10
N HIS A 50 -8.74 10.80 -1.70
CA HIS A 50 -8.33 10.68 -3.11
C HIS A 50 -9.36 9.95 -3.98
N LEU A 51 -10.36 9.29 -3.41
CA LEU A 51 -11.45 8.74 -4.20
C LEU A 51 -12.49 9.83 -4.49
N GLU A 52 -12.55 10.23 -5.75
CA GLU A 52 -13.59 11.13 -6.22
C GLU A 52 -14.97 10.46 -6.15
N PRO A 53 -16.03 11.27 -6.09
CA PRO A 53 -17.36 10.74 -6.21
C PRO A 53 -17.63 10.11 -7.60
N HIS A 54 -17.65 8.77 -7.71
CA HIS A 54 -17.98 7.94 -8.87
C HIS A 54 -18.92 6.75 -8.55
N ASP A 55 -19.81 6.32 -9.45
CA ASP A 55 -20.76 5.22 -9.16
C ASP A 55 -20.17 3.80 -9.22
N SER A 56 -18.92 3.67 -9.67
CA SER A 56 -18.26 2.36 -9.81
C SER A 56 -17.89 1.75 -8.45
N PRO A 57 -17.99 0.40 -8.35
CA PRO A 57 -17.55 -0.29 -7.15
C PRO A 57 -16.03 -0.21 -6.97
N ILE A 58 -15.60 -0.18 -5.71
CA ILE A 58 -14.17 -0.15 -5.34
C ILE A 58 -13.66 -1.59 -5.22
N VAL A 59 -12.58 -1.93 -5.91
CA VAL A 59 -11.90 -3.23 -5.76
C VAL A 59 -10.56 -3.01 -5.08
N LEU A 60 -10.35 -3.71 -3.96
CA LEU A 60 -9.08 -3.77 -3.26
C LEU A 60 -8.60 -5.22 -3.22
N ALA A 61 -7.48 -5.49 -3.89
CA ALA A 61 -6.81 -6.79 -3.87
C ALA A 61 -5.53 -6.69 -3.05
N PHE A 62 -5.34 -7.64 -2.12
CA PHE A 62 -4.13 -7.75 -1.30
C PHE A 62 -3.52 -9.14 -1.44
N ASP A 63 -2.23 -9.25 -1.10
CA ASP A 63 -1.55 -10.55 -1.11
C ASP A 63 -2.11 -11.50 -0.04
N SER A 64 -2.43 -12.71 -0.48
CA SER A 64 -2.77 -13.86 0.36
C SER A 64 -1.67 -14.31 1.33
N VAL A 65 -0.41 -13.87 1.16
CA VAL A 65 0.71 -14.19 2.07
C VAL A 65 0.46 -13.72 3.52
N LEU A 66 -0.44 -12.75 3.71
CA LEU A 66 -0.84 -12.29 5.04
C LEU A 66 -1.61 -13.39 5.78
N THR A 67 -1.23 -13.64 7.04
CA THR A 67 -1.96 -14.55 7.92
C THR A 67 -3.39 -14.05 8.15
N ARG A 68 -4.34 -14.95 8.46
CA ARG A 68 -5.73 -14.58 8.73
C ARG A 68 -5.86 -13.45 9.77
N LYS A 69 -5.07 -13.50 10.84
CA LYS A 69 -5.04 -12.46 11.90
C LYS A 69 -4.62 -11.08 11.35
N GLN A 70 -3.62 -11.05 10.47
CA GLN A 70 -3.18 -9.82 9.80
C GLN A 70 -4.25 -9.28 8.84
N GLN A 71 -4.88 -10.16 8.06
CA GLN A 71 -5.96 -9.79 7.15
C GLN A 71 -7.15 -9.20 7.92
N GLU A 72 -7.55 -9.81 9.03
CA GLU A 72 -8.63 -9.32 9.88
C GLU A 72 -8.31 -7.95 10.49
N ALA A 73 -7.09 -7.77 11.00
CA ALA A 73 -6.65 -6.49 11.55
C ALA A 73 -6.66 -5.37 10.49
N PHE A 74 -6.24 -5.66 9.27
CA PHE A 74 -6.31 -4.71 8.16
C PHE A 74 -7.76 -4.40 7.78
N ARG A 75 -8.60 -5.44 7.57
CA ARG A 75 -10.02 -5.30 7.22
C ARG A 75 -10.79 -4.47 8.23
N ALA A 76 -10.52 -4.65 9.52
CA ALA A 76 -11.19 -3.92 10.60
C ALA A 76 -11.04 -2.40 10.48
N GLU A 77 -9.91 -1.94 9.93
CA GLU A 77 -9.60 -0.52 9.78
C GLU A 77 -10.11 0.06 8.45
N VAL A 78 -10.09 -0.70 7.37
CA VAL A 78 -10.46 -0.20 6.02
C VAL A 78 -11.97 -0.31 5.75
N LYS A 79 -12.63 -1.37 6.24
CA LYS A 79 -14.04 -1.63 5.93
C LYS A 79 -15.00 -0.52 6.38
N PRO A 80 -14.83 0.14 7.54
CA PRO A 80 -15.70 1.26 7.94
C PRO A 80 -15.68 2.41 6.92
N VAL A 81 -14.49 2.76 6.42
CA VAL A 81 -14.31 3.81 5.41
C VAL A 81 -14.95 3.40 4.08
N LEU A 82 -14.71 2.17 3.61
CA LEU A 82 -15.35 1.71 2.38
C LEU A 82 -16.87 1.76 2.43
N LYS A 83 -17.45 1.45 3.61
CA LYS A 83 -18.89 1.58 3.82
C LYS A 83 -19.36 3.04 3.81
N SER A 84 -18.61 3.97 4.39
CA SER A 84 -18.99 5.39 4.42
C SER A 84 -18.92 6.06 3.05
N LEU A 85 -18.17 5.51 2.10
CA LEU A 85 -18.13 5.97 0.71
C LEU A 85 -19.45 5.72 -0.07
N GLY A 86 -20.39 4.94 0.50
CA GLY A 86 -21.72 4.74 -0.08
C GLY A 86 -21.73 3.94 -1.39
N ARG A 87 -20.72 3.10 -1.63
CA ARG A 87 -20.56 2.30 -2.87
C ARG A 87 -20.40 0.83 -2.59
N GLY A 88 -20.68 0.03 -3.62
CA GLY A 88 -20.23 -1.36 -3.65
C GLY A 88 -18.71 -1.41 -3.51
N PHE A 89 -18.21 -2.35 -2.71
CA PHE A 89 -16.78 -2.60 -2.63
C PHE A 89 -16.51 -4.10 -2.53
N ASN A 90 -15.39 -4.52 -3.10
CA ASN A 90 -14.85 -5.86 -2.94
C ASN A 90 -13.45 -5.77 -2.35
N LEU A 91 -13.20 -6.49 -1.26
CA LEU A 91 -11.91 -6.55 -0.60
C LEU A 91 -11.48 -8.02 -0.54
N THR A 92 -10.51 -8.37 -1.38
CA THR A 92 -10.02 -9.73 -1.59
C THR A 92 -8.57 -9.89 -1.15
N PHE A 93 -8.22 -11.12 -0.79
CA PHE A 93 -6.83 -11.52 -0.57
C PHE A 93 -6.56 -12.68 -1.51
N GLN A 94 -5.68 -12.48 -2.49
CA GLN A 94 -5.36 -13.44 -3.53
C GLN A 94 -3.86 -13.41 -3.82
N PRO A 95 -3.27 -14.46 -4.43
CA PRO A 95 -1.86 -14.46 -4.77
C PRO A 95 -1.53 -13.29 -5.70
N VAL A 96 -0.55 -12.46 -5.33
CA VAL A 96 -0.14 -11.28 -6.12
C VAL A 96 0.24 -11.65 -7.56
N LYS A 97 0.84 -12.82 -7.76
CA LYS A 97 1.20 -13.32 -9.10
C LYS A 97 0.01 -13.45 -10.07
N GLU A 98 -1.22 -13.48 -9.57
CA GLU A 98 -2.44 -13.63 -10.37
C GLU A 98 -3.15 -12.28 -10.62
N GLU A 99 -2.65 -11.17 -10.07
CA GLU A 99 -3.27 -9.85 -10.16
C GLU A 99 -2.25 -8.80 -10.62
N ALA A 100 -2.47 -8.19 -11.78
CA ALA A 100 -1.52 -7.29 -12.42
C ALA A 100 -1.18 -6.07 -11.56
N CYS A 101 -2.17 -5.44 -10.91
CA CYS A 101 -1.92 -4.29 -10.04
C CYS A 101 -1.10 -4.70 -8.80
N GLY A 102 -1.35 -5.89 -8.28
CA GLY A 102 -0.61 -6.52 -7.19
C GLY A 102 0.85 -6.75 -7.56
N GLN A 103 1.14 -7.23 -8.77
CA GLN A 103 2.52 -7.41 -9.24
C GLN A 103 3.26 -6.07 -9.33
N VAL A 104 2.60 -5.04 -9.87
CA VAL A 104 3.14 -3.68 -9.91
C VAL A 104 3.37 -3.16 -8.49
N ALA A 105 2.41 -3.32 -7.58
CA ALA A 105 2.51 -2.88 -6.20
C ALA A 105 3.67 -3.57 -5.45
N ASP A 106 3.86 -4.88 -5.64
CA ASP A 106 4.95 -5.64 -5.03
C ASP A 106 6.32 -5.18 -5.57
N TYR A 107 6.42 -4.94 -6.89
CA TYR A 107 7.66 -4.43 -7.48
C TYR A 107 7.98 -2.99 -7.04
N VAL A 108 6.98 -2.12 -6.91
CA VAL A 108 7.13 -0.78 -6.34
C VAL A 108 7.58 -0.86 -4.88
N ALA A 109 6.94 -1.70 -4.06
CA ALA A 109 7.30 -1.87 -2.66
C ALA A 109 8.73 -2.40 -2.49
N TRP A 110 9.15 -3.35 -3.34
CA TRP A 110 10.51 -3.85 -3.38
C TRP A 110 11.52 -2.76 -3.76
N ALA A 111 11.23 -1.96 -4.78
CA ALA A 111 12.10 -0.86 -5.21
C ALA A 111 12.32 0.17 -4.10
N TRP A 112 11.24 0.58 -3.41
CA TRP A 112 11.33 1.48 -2.25
C TRP A 112 12.08 0.84 -1.07
N SER A 113 11.88 -0.45 -0.82
CA SER A 113 12.65 -1.17 0.20
C SER A 113 14.15 -1.11 -0.06
N ARG A 114 14.59 -1.38 -1.30
CA ARG A 114 16.01 -1.27 -1.69
C ARG A 114 16.55 0.13 -1.48
N ARG A 115 15.79 1.15 -1.85
CA ARG A 115 16.16 2.55 -1.65
C ARG A 115 16.36 2.87 -0.17
N HIS A 116 15.47 2.40 0.70
CA HIS A 116 15.54 2.66 2.13
C HIS A 116 16.64 1.87 2.85
N GLU A 117 16.91 0.63 2.42
CA GLU A 117 17.90 -0.23 3.07
C GLU A 117 19.32 -0.04 2.55
N ARG A 118 19.48 0.34 1.27
CA ARG A 118 20.77 0.28 0.55
C ARG A 118 21.07 1.50 -0.32
N GLU A 119 20.20 2.52 -0.30
CA GLU A 119 20.34 3.71 -1.16
C GLU A 119 20.37 3.39 -2.67
N ASP A 120 19.82 2.23 -3.08
CA ASP A 120 19.80 1.78 -4.48
C ASP A 120 18.54 2.28 -5.20
N GLU A 121 18.72 3.22 -6.13
CA GLU A 121 17.64 3.87 -6.89
C GLU A 121 17.33 3.22 -8.25
N ARG A 122 18.17 2.28 -8.72
CA ARG A 122 18.07 1.70 -10.09
C ARG A 122 16.72 1.05 -10.40
N ALA A 123 16.06 0.50 -9.39
CA ALA A 123 14.72 -0.08 -9.54
C ALA A 123 13.63 1.00 -9.66
N LEU A 124 13.80 2.14 -8.98
CA LEU A 124 12.85 3.26 -9.03
C LEU A 124 12.90 4.01 -10.36
N GLU A 125 14.07 4.01 -11.02
CA GLU A 125 14.25 4.59 -12.36
C GLU A 125 13.34 3.95 -13.42
N GLN A 126 12.82 2.74 -13.17
CA GLN A 126 11.88 2.06 -14.08
C GLN A 126 10.46 2.63 -14.00
N PHE A 127 10.13 3.39 -12.95
CA PHE A 127 8.78 3.91 -12.69
C PHE A 127 8.61 5.40 -13.03
N THR A 128 9.45 5.95 -13.92
CA THR A 128 9.41 7.38 -14.29
C THR A 128 8.05 7.87 -14.80
N ARG A 129 7.23 6.97 -15.36
CA ARG A 129 5.88 7.27 -15.87
C ARG A 129 4.75 7.00 -14.86
N LEU A 130 5.03 6.40 -13.70
CA LEU A 130 4.03 6.06 -12.70
C LEU A 130 4.13 7.05 -11.53
N PRO A 131 3.17 7.96 -11.33
CA PRO A 131 3.18 8.89 -10.20
C PRO A 131 3.30 8.14 -8.87
N GLN A 132 4.31 8.51 -8.07
CA GLN A 132 4.61 7.90 -6.77
C GLN A 132 4.28 8.88 -5.64
N ASN A 133 3.55 8.43 -4.63
CA ASN A 133 3.33 9.15 -3.38
C ASN A 133 3.81 8.28 -2.21
N VAL A 134 4.95 8.64 -1.63
CA VAL A 134 5.59 7.86 -0.57
C VAL A 134 5.37 8.52 0.78
N PHE A 135 4.96 7.73 1.78
CA PHE A 135 4.60 8.28 3.08
C PHE A 135 5.21 7.49 4.24
N ASN A 136 6.09 8.13 5.01
CA ASN A 136 6.58 7.57 6.26
C ASN A 136 5.52 7.72 7.36
N LEU A 137 4.90 6.61 7.75
CA LEU A 137 3.85 6.57 8.77
C LEU A 137 4.34 7.00 10.16
N PHE A 138 5.65 6.91 10.41
CA PHE A 138 6.28 7.36 11.66
C PHE A 138 7.15 8.61 11.48
N ARG A 139 6.91 9.43 10.45
CA ARG A 139 7.68 10.67 10.17
C ARG A 139 7.82 11.63 11.35
N ASN A 140 6.82 11.66 12.24
CA ASN A 140 6.80 12.54 13.42
C ASN A 140 7.39 11.88 14.67
N GLY A 141 7.79 10.60 14.59
CA GLY A 141 8.39 9.88 15.70
C GLY A 141 9.78 10.39 16.01
N ARG A 142 9.99 10.94 17.21
CA ARG A 142 11.30 11.44 17.67
C ARG A 142 12.10 10.40 18.46
N LYS A 143 11.41 9.38 18.98
CA LYS A 143 12.02 8.34 19.81
C LYS A 143 12.37 7.11 18.96
N ARG A 144 13.64 6.70 19.05
CA ARG A 144 14.10 5.41 18.54
C ARG A 144 13.93 4.33 19.60
N TYR A 145 13.54 3.14 19.15
CA TYR A 145 13.38 1.95 19.93
C TYR A 145 14.33 0.89 19.37
N TYR A 146 15.00 0.16 20.25
CA TYR A 146 15.87 -0.97 19.93
C TYR A 146 15.15 -2.23 20.37
#